data_AF-U2PF64-F1
#
_entry.id   AF-U2PF64-F1
#
_cell.length_a   1.000
_cell.length_b   1.000
_cell.length_c   1.000
_cell.angle_alpha   90.00
_cell.angle_beta   90.00
_cell.angle_gamma   90.00
#
_symmetry.space_group_name_H-M   'P 1'
#
loop_
_entity.id
_entity.type
_entity.pdbx_description
1 polymer ?
#
loop_
_entity_poly.entity_id
_entity_poly.type
_entity_poly.pdbx_seq_one_letter_code
_entity_poly.pdbx_strand_id
1 'polypeptide(L)'
;MKKILLMVMMLMMSVIGIAAKTKVANKSFKGDYSRTTNTFVYIKDNLVFPNKTLNYTVKDSTGLLDRIYDFIGQKYGVTDEDIVNLDVNGVVSKDGVLTIQKINNYRIPEYKLHPELGYTAPPSSDVAPVTASQEDSLDNSNLNNDTGSFFNQETGN
;
A
#
# COMPACT_ATOMS: atom_id res chain seq x y z
N MET A 1 9.76 29.83 50.75
CA MET A 1 10.20 29.10 49.52
C MET A 1 9.69 27.65 49.43
N LYS A 2 8.61 27.25 50.11
CA LYS A 2 8.09 25.85 50.08
C LYS A 2 6.98 25.59 49.04
N LYS A 3 6.40 26.65 48.47
CA LYS A 3 5.29 26.54 47.48
C LYS A 3 5.77 26.24 46.06
N ILE A 4 7.01 26.64 45.72
CA ILE A 4 7.62 26.42 44.39
C ILE A 4 8.03 24.96 44.21
N LEU A 5 8.51 24.30 45.27
CA LEU A 5 8.92 22.90 45.21
C LEU A 5 7.76 21.95 44.86
N LEU A 6 6.55 22.25 45.34
CA LEU A 6 5.33 21.47 45.10
C LEU A 6 4.83 21.61 43.64
N MET A 7 4.98 22.80 43.03
CA MET A 7 4.65 23.00 41.62
C MET A 7 5.61 22.30 40.66
N VAL A 8 6.91 22.25 40.99
CA VAL A 8 7.90 21.55 40.17
C VAL A 8 7.69 20.03 40.22
N MET A 9 7.24 19.48 41.35
CA MET A 9 6.99 18.05 41.51
C MET A 9 5.71 17.57 40.79
N MET A 10 4.70 18.44 40.65
CA MET A 10 3.49 18.14 39.86
C MET A 10 3.73 18.16 38.35
N LEU A 11 4.71 18.93 37.86
CA LEU A 11 5.02 19.03 36.43
C LEU A 11 5.69 17.76 35.88
N MET A 12 6.33 16.96 36.73
CA MET A 12 7.10 15.77 36.33
C MET A 12 6.24 14.53 36.02
N MET A 13 4.94 14.54 36.37
CA MET A 13 4.02 13.40 36.12
C MET A 13 3.29 13.50 34.76
N SER A 14 3.42 14.61 34.03
CA SER A 14 2.58 14.90 32.85
C SER A 14 3.18 14.54 31.48
N VAL A 15 4.28 13.78 31.43
CA VAL A 15 4.89 13.36 30.16
C VAL A 15 5.09 11.84 30.11
N ILE A 16 4.05 11.07 30.46
CA ILE A 16 3.94 9.70 29.99
C ILE A 16 3.16 9.78 28.69
N GLY A 17 3.88 10.12 27.62
CA GLY A 17 3.40 9.94 26.26
C GLY A 17 3.13 8.46 26.07
N ILE A 18 1.85 8.07 26.16
CA ILE A 18 1.41 6.75 25.75
C ILE A 18 1.65 6.72 24.24
N ALA A 19 2.81 6.21 23.81
CA ALA A 19 3.03 5.83 22.43
C ALA A 19 1.92 4.82 22.10
N ALA A 20 0.88 5.31 21.43
CA ALA A 20 -0.27 4.50 21.06
C ALA A 20 0.29 3.31 20.26
N LYS A 21 0.29 2.12 20.87
CA LYS A 21 0.57 0.88 20.13
C LYS A 21 -0.42 0.86 18.99
N THR A 22 0.06 1.16 17.79
CA THR A 22 -0.76 1.20 16.59
C THR A 22 -1.31 -0.20 16.43
N LYS A 23 -2.58 -0.38 16.82
CA LYS A 23 -3.23 -1.68 16.77
C LYS A 23 -3.14 -2.11 15.31
N VAL A 24 -2.51 -3.24 15.07
CA VAL A 24 -2.35 -3.80 13.73
C VAL A 24 -3.75 -4.13 13.23
N ALA A 25 -4.32 -3.20 12.47
CA ALA A 25 -5.72 -3.23 12.10
C ALA A 25 -5.88 -4.12 10.86
N ASN A 26 -6.81 -5.07 10.96
CA ASN A 26 -7.29 -5.79 9.79
C ASN A 26 -8.05 -4.81 8.88
N LYS A 27 -7.65 -4.71 7.62
CA LYS A 27 -8.19 -3.78 6.62
C LYS A 27 -8.51 -4.53 5.33
N SER A 28 -9.44 -4.00 4.55
CA SER A 28 -9.72 -4.46 3.19
C SER A 28 -8.73 -3.81 2.21
N PHE A 29 -8.24 -4.61 1.28
CA PHE A 29 -7.36 -4.22 0.20
C PHE A 29 -7.89 -4.81 -1.10
N LYS A 30 -7.97 -3.99 -2.15
CA LYS A 30 -8.28 -4.43 -3.50
C LYS A 30 -7.13 -4.07 -4.41
N GLY A 31 -6.56 -5.05 -5.09
CA GLY A 31 -5.31 -4.84 -5.80
C GLY A 31 -4.91 -6.02 -6.66
N ASP A 32 -3.82 -5.84 -7.36
CA ASP A 32 -3.31 -6.78 -8.35
C ASP A 32 -2.27 -7.69 -7.72
N TYR A 33 -2.42 -8.99 -7.89
CA TYR A 33 -1.51 -9.99 -7.34
C TYR A 33 -0.81 -10.76 -8.45
N SER A 34 0.52 -10.83 -8.35
CA SER A 34 1.37 -11.67 -9.18
C SER A 34 1.90 -12.84 -8.34
N ARG A 35 1.60 -14.08 -8.77
CA ARG A 35 2.06 -15.28 -8.09
C ARG A 35 3.54 -15.54 -8.32
N THR A 36 4.05 -15.28 -9.53
CA THR A 36 5.48 -15.39 -9.87
C THR A 36 6.37 -14.59 -8.92
N THR A 37 5.99 -13.36 -8.60
CA THR A 37 6.78 -12.48 -7.73
C THR A 37 6.29 -12.44 -6.28
N ASN A 38 5.21 -13.18 -5.98
CA ASN A 38 4.48 -13.13 -4.71
C ASN A 38 4.19 -11.70 -4.22
N THR A 39 3.84 -10.80 -5.14
CA THR A 39 3.67 -9.36 -4.88
C THR A 39 2.22 -8.94 -5.10
N PHE A 40 1.66 -8.24 -4.10
CA PHE A 40 0.36 -7.59 -4.16
C PHE A 40 0.54 -6.08 -4.28
N VAL A 41 0.02 -5.52 -5.38
CA VAL A 41 0.08 -4.11 -5.72
C VAL A 41 -1.25 -3.47 -5.34
N TYR A 42 -1.19 -2.52 -4.41
CA TYR A 42 -2.33 -1.75 -3.92
C TYR A 42 -2.17 -0.28 -4.27
N ILE A 43 -3.16 0.29 -4.95
CA ILE A 43 -3.22 1.73 -5.17
C ILE A 43 -4.02 2.34 -4.02
N LYS A 44 -3.33 3.05 -3.13
CA LYS A 44 -3.97 3.80 -2.07
C LYS A 44 -4.44 5.14 -2.62
N ASP A 45 -5.75 5.27 -2.77
CA ASP A 45 -6.37 6.55 -3.09
C ASP A 45 -6.12 7.55 -1.98
N ASN A 46 -5.50 8.68 -2.33
CA ASN A 46 -5.37 9.83 -1.45
C ASN A 46 -6.12 10.98 -2.11
N LEU A 47 -7.11 11.55 -1.42
CA LEU A 47 -8.00 12.54 -2.03
C LEU A 47 -7.29 13.85 -2.44
N VAL A 48 -6.20 14.19 -1.75
CA VAL A 48 -5.50 15.48 -1.87
C VAL A 48 -4.14 15.33 -2.54
N PHE A 49 -3.60 14.11 -2.59
CA PHE A 49 -2.27 13.83 -3.13
C PHE A 49 -2.38 12.80 -4.25
N PRO A 50 -1.39 12.74 -5.15
CA PRO A 50 -1.32 11.66 -6.11
C PRO A 50 -1.46 10.29 -5.44
N ASN A 51 -2.17 9.40 -6.13
CA ASN A 51 -2.34 8.02 -5.68
C ASN A 51 -0.99 7.37 -5.45
N LYS A 52 -0.88 6.66 -4.33
CA LYS A 52 0.36 5.97 -3.97
C LYS A 52 0.21 4.49 -4.25
N THR A 53 1.06 3.97 -5.14
CA THR A 53 1.21 2.54 -5.36
C THR A 53 2.05 1.94 -4.24
N LEU A 54 1.55 0.87 -3.62
CA LEU A 54 2.18 0.15 -2.52
C LEU A 54 2.32 -1.32 -2.91
N ASN A 55 3.51 -1.87 -2.71
CA ASN A 55 3.81 -3.26 -3.02
C ASN A 55 3.99 -4.03 -1.71
N TYR A 56 3.30 -5.17 -1.59
CA TYR A 56 3.38 -6.02 -0.42
C TYR A 56 3.75 -7.45 -0.81
N THR A 57 4.60 -8.07 -0.02
CA THR A 57 4.78 -9.53 -0.10
C THR A 57 3.56 -10.20 0.52
N VAL A 58 3.01 -11.21 -0.14
CA VAL A 58 1.81 -11.89 0.35
C VAL A 58 2.16 -13.08 1.24
N LYS A 59 1.44 -13.20 2.35
CA LYS A 59 1.37 -14.41 3.16
C LYS A 59 -0.10 -14.80 3.34
N ASP A 60 -0.51 -15.92 2.78
CA ASP A 60 -1.87 -16.44 2.98
C ASP A 60 -1.93 -17.29 4.26
N SER A 61 -2.79 -16.90 5.20
CA SER A 61 -3.07 -17.69 6.41
C SER A 61 -4.24 -18.68 6.25
N THR A 62 -4.97 -18.59 5.14
CA THR A 62 -6.18 -19.36 4.87
C THR A 62 -5.94 -20.60 3.99
N GLY A 63 -4.88 -20.58 3.18
CA GLY A 63 -4.62 -21.59 2.14
C GLY A 63 -5.65 -21.57 1.00
N LEU A 64 -6.49 -20.55 0.93
CA LEU A 64 -7.51 -20.40 -0.11
C LEU A 64 -6.91 -19.87 -1.42
N LEU A 65 -5.83 -19.09 -1.33
CA LEU A 65 -5.20 -18.49 -2.51
C LEU A 65 -4.72 -19.56 -3.49
N ASP A 66 -4.04 -20.60 -3.00
CA ASP A 66 -3.58 -21.70 -3.83
C ASP A 66 -4.74 -22.43 -4.51
N ARG A 67 -5.84 -22.67 -3.78
CA ARG A 67 -7.03 -23.33 -4.36
C ARG A 67 -7.71 -22.49 -5.42
N ILE A 68 -7.73 -21.17 -5.26
CA ILE A 68 -8.23 -20.26 -6.28
C ILE A 68 -7.38 -20.41 -7.54
N TYR A 69 -6.05 -20.35 -7.41
CA TYR A 69 -5.14 -20.52 -8.54
C TYR A 69 -5.27 -21.89 -9.22
N ASP A 70 -5.39 -22.96 -8.46
CA ASP A 70 -5.64 -24.30 -9.01
C ASP A 70 -6.95 -24.33 -9.82
N PHE A 71 -8.01 -23.73 -9.28
CA PHE A 71 -9.31 -23.68 -9.94
C PHE A 71 -9.28 -22.85 -11.24
N ILE A 72 -8.75 -21.63 -11.18
CA ILE A 72 -8.73 -20.73 -12.35
C ILE A 72 -7.70 -21.17 -13.39
N GLY A 73 -6.62 -21.82 -12.98
CA GLY A 73 -5.65 -22.43 -13.88
C GLY A 73 -6.26 -23.58 -14.67
N GLN A 74 -6.99 -24.48 -14.00
CA GLN A 74 -7.65 -25.60 -14.68
C GLN A 74 -8.81 -25.16 -15.59
N LYS A 75 -9.58 -24.14 -15.18
CA LYS A 75 -10.79 -23.71 -15.90
C LYS A 75 -10.53 -22.69 -17.00
N TYR A 76 -9.58 -21.77 -16.80
CA TYR A 76 -9.37 -20.61 -17.66
C TYR A 76 -7.93 -20.49 -18.15
N GLY A 77 -7.05 -21.46 -17.84
CA GLY A 77 -5.66 -21.44 -18.28
C GLY A 77 -4.83 -20.32 -17.67
N VAL A 78 -5.23 -19.79 -16.51
CA VAL A 78 -4.43 -18.81 -15.74
C VAL A 78 -3.16 -19.50 -15.22
N THR A 79 -2.02 -18.85 -15.41
CA THR A 79 -0.69 -19.28 -14.96
C THR A 79 -0.15 -18.33 -13.90
N ASP A 80 1.01 -18.63 -13.32
CA ASP A 80 1.61 -17.80 -12.27
C ASP A 80 2.07 -16.43 -12.79
N GLU A 81 2.32 -16.31 -14.11
CA GLU A 81 2.67 -15.07 -14.81
C GLU A 81 1.50 -14.10 -14.92
N ASP A 82 0.26 -14.61 -14.81
CA ASP A 82 -0.93 -13.80 -14.96
C ASP A 82 -1.24 -13.02 -13.68
N ILE A 83 -1.67 -11.77 -13.88
CA ILE A 83 -2.06 -10.88 -12.78
C ILE A 83 -3.54 -11.10 -12.44
N VAL A 84 -3.81 -11.51 -11.20
CA VAL A 84 -5.17 -11.70 -10.69
C VAL A 84 -5.51 -10.55 -9.75
N ASN A 85 -6.65 -9.90 -9.98
CA ASN A 85 -7.12 -8.89 -9.05
C ASN A 85 -7.79 -9.57 -7.84
N LEU A 86 -7.36 -9.25 -6.64
CA LEU A 86 -7.90 -9.81 -5.39
C LEU A 86 -8.51 -8.70 -4.54
N ASP A 87 -9.63 -9.03 -3.89
CA ASP A 87 -10.22 -8.29 -2.79
C ASP A 87 -10.03 -9.12 -1.51
N VAL A 88 -9.23 -8.61 -0.58
CA VAL A 88 -8.78 -9.35 0.60
C VAL A 88 -8.90 -8.51 1.86
N ASN A 89 -9.15 -9.18 2.98
CA ASN A 89 -8.99 -8.61 4.31
C ASN A 89 -7.73 -9.17 4.94
N GLY A 90 -6.87 -8.28 5.42
CA GLY A 90 -5.56 -8.67 5.93
C GLY A 90 -4.91 -7.63 6.80
N VAL A 91 -3.71 -7.98 7.24
CA VAL A 91 -2.88 -7.17 8.12
C VAL A 91 -1.54 -6.95 7.43
N VAL A 92 -1.09 -5.69 7.37
CA VAL A 92 0.22 -5.33 6.82
C VAL A 92 1.22 -5.16 7.98
N SER A 93 2.33 -5.89 7.92
CA SER A 93 3.45 -5.73 8.85
C SER A 93 4.28 -4.48 8.52
N LYS A 94 5.13 -4.05 9.45
CA LYS A 94 6.08 -2.95 9.20
C LYS A 94 7.08 -3.29 8.08
N ASP A 95 7.34 -4.57 7.87
CA ASP A 95 8.27 -5.09 6.86
C ASP A 95 7.63 -5.23 5.46
N GLY A 96 6.40 -4.73 5.27
CA GLY A 96 5.71 -4.77 3.98
C GLY A 96 5.07 -6.12 3.64
N VAL A 97 4.83 -6.99 4.64
CA VAL A 97 4.16 -8.27 4.43
C VAL A 97 2.66 -8.13 4.67
N LEU A 98 1.85 -8.37 3.64
CA LEU A 98 0.40 -8.49 3.74
C LEU A 98 0.03 -9.93 4.13
N THR A 99 -0.35 -10.13 5.39
CA THR A 99 -0.94 -11.39 5.85
C THR A 99 -2.43 -11.40 5.57
N ILE A 100 -2.84 -12.17 4.56
CA ILE A 100 -4.24 -12.35 4.17
C ILE A 100 -4.92 -13.24 5.22
N GLN A 101 -6.02 -12.73 5.78
CA GLN A 101 -6.87 -13.45 6.73
C GLN A 101 -8.18 -13.91 6.10
N LYS A 102 -8.60 -13.27 5.01
CA LYS A 102 -9.78 -13.64 4.23
C LYS A 102 -9.65 -13.12 2.81
N ILE A 103 -10.02 -13.92 1.82
CA ILE A 103 -10.24 -13.48 0.45
C ILE A 103 -11.74 -13.29 0.27
N ASN A 104 -12.15 -12.06 -0.05
CA ASN A 104 -13.56 -11.72 -0.27
C ASN A 104 -13.98 -12.02 -1.71
N ASN A 105 -13.10 -11.69 -2.67
CA ASN A 105 -13.36 -11.91 -4.08
C ASN A 105 -12.05 -11.99 -4.88
N TYR A 106 -12.13 -12.53 -6.10
CA TYR A 106 -11.06 -12.51 -7.08
C TYR A 106 -11.64 -12.28 -8.48
N ARG A 107 -10.85 -11.70 -9.38
CA ARG A 107 -11.21 -11.53 -10.79
C ARG A 107 -10.16 -12.13 -11.70
N ILE A 108 -10.61 -13.01 -12.59
CA ILE A 108 -9.80 -13.64 -13.63
C ILE A 108 -9.36 -12.56 -14.64
N PRO A 109 -8.12 -12.60 -15.13
CA PRO A 109 -7.66 -11.69 -16.17
C PRO A 109 -8.57 -11.75 -17.41
N GLU A 110 -8.95 -10.60 -17.95
CA GLU A 110 -9.94 -10.50 -19.03
C GLU A 110 -9.51 -11.27 -20.29
N TYR A 111 -8.22 -11.23 -20.62
CA TYR A 111 -7.65 -11.93 -21.77
C TYR A 111 -7.71 -13.47 -21.65
N LYS A 112 -7.94 -14.00 -20.45
CA LYS A 112 -8.21 -15.44 -20.23
C LYS A 112 -9.69 -15.79 -20.34
N LEU A 113 -10.58 -14.82 -20.08
CA LEU A 113 -12.03 -15.00 -20.23
C LEU A 113 -12.46 -14.87 -21.69
N HIS A 114 -11.84 -13.96 -22.45
CA HIS A 114 -12.21 -13.65 -23.82
C HIS A 114 -10.98 -13.63 -24.76
N PRO A 115 -10.34 -14.79 -25.02
CA PRO A 115 -9.16 -14.88 -25.86
C PRO A 115 -9.42 -14.46 -27.31
N GLU A 116 -10.66 -14.57 -27.77
CA GLU A 116 -11.11 -14.19 -29.12
C GLU A 116 -11.13 -12.68 -29.37
N LEU A 117 -11.16 -11.87 -28.31
CA LEU A 117 -11.16 -10.41 -28.42
C LEU A 117 -9.76 -9.81 -28.59
N GLY A 118 -8.72 -10.65 -28.63
CA GLY A 118 -7.34 -10.23 -28.90
C GLY A 118 -6.70 -9.40 -27.78
N TYR A 119 -7.27 -9.39 -26.58
CA TYR A 119 -6.63 -8.79 -25.42
C TYR A 119 -5.34 -9.53 -25.10
N THR A 120 -4.24 -8.80 -24.92
CA THR A 120 -2.95 -9.35 -24.49
C THR A 120 -2.75 -9.11 -23.00
N ALA A 121 -1.94 -9.97 -22.36
CA ALA A 121 -1.54 -9.76 -20.98
C ALA A 121 -0.88 -8.38 -20.82
N PRO A 122 -1.17 -7.65 -19.72
CA PRO A 122 -0.46 -6.41 -19.43
C PRO A 122 1.04 -6.68 -19.25
N PRO A 123 1.91 -5.75 -19.64
CA PRO A 123 3.36 -5.92 -19.45
C PRO A 123 3.67 -6.08 -17.95
N SER A 124 4.52 -7.04 -17.61
CA SER A 124 5.01 -7.25 -16.25
C SER A 124 5.75 -5.99 -15.80
N SER A 125 5.18 -5.25 -14.85
CA SER A 125 5.87 -4.13 -14.24
C SER A 125 6.85 -4.69 -13.20
N ASP A 126 8.12 -4.84 -13.57
CA ASP A 126 9.21 -5.07 -12.63
C ASP A 126 9.35 -3.85 -11.72
N VAL A 127 8.56 -3.80 -10.64
CA VAL A 127 8.67 -2.75 -9.63
C VAL A 127 9.45 -3.33 -8.45
N ALA A 128 10.70 -2.89 -8.31
CA ALA A 128 11.52 -3.22 -7.16
C ALA A 128 10.79 -2.87 -5.85
N PRO A 129 10.95 -3.67 -4.76
CA PRO A 129 10.34 -3.36 -3.48
C PRO A 129 10.90 -2.02 -2.97
N VAL A 130 10.07 -0.99 -2.93
CA VAL A 130 10.39 0.25 -2.23
C VAL A 130 10.18 0.03 -0.74
N THR A 131 11.28 -0.12 0.00
CA THR A 131 11.31 0.04 1.45
C THR A 131 10.70 1.40 1.79
N ALA A 132 9.54 1.40 2.44
CA ALA A 132 8.91 2.62 2.89
C ALA A 132 9.73 3.21 4.05
N SER A 133 10.66 4.12 3.75
CA SER A 133 11.22 5.01 4.75
C SER A 133 10.11 5.95 5.24
N GLN A 134 9.73 5.81 6.50
CA GLN A 134 8.97 6.84 7.21
C GLN A 134 9.93 7.98 7.54
N GLU A 135 9.93 9.03 6.74
CA GLU A 135 10.28 10.37 7.21
C GLU A 135 8.98 11.09 7.54
N ASP A 136 8.62 11.07 8.82
CA ASP A 136 7.62 11.98 9.38
C ASP A 136 8.40 12.89 10.33
N SER A 137 9.01 13.93 9.76
CA SER A 137 9.74 14.97 10.47
C SER A 137 10.10 16.08 9.49
N LEU A 138 9.46 17.25 9.67
CA LEU A 138 10.01 18.61 9.58
C LEU A 138 8.79 19.56 9.66
N ASP A 139 8.46 20.02 10.85
CA ASP A 139 8.95 21.28 11.42
C ASP A 139 8.38 22.49 10.67
N ASN A 140 7.32 23.03 11.25
CA ASN A 140 6.53 24.12 10.68
C ASN A 140 7.19 25.44 11.07
N SER A 141 8.27 25.81 10.36
CA SER A 141 8.90 27.13 10.48
C SER A 141 8.75 27.94 9.18
N ASN A 142 7.67 28.72 9.14
CA ASN A 142 7.56 30.07 8.59
C ASN A 142 8.44 30.46 7.37
N LEU A 143 7.83 30.51 6.18
CA LEU A 143 8.27 31.42 5.11
C LEU A 143 7.07 32.18 4.52
N ASN A 144 6.90 33.41 4.97
CA ASN A 144 6.37 34.49 4.13
C ASN A 144 7.41 34.77 3.03
N ASN A 145 7.04 34.71 1.74
CA ASN A 145 7.22 35.86 0.84
C ASN A 145 6.50 35.73 -0.51
N ASP A 146 5.94 36.87 -0.91
CA ASP A 146 5.61 37.43 -2.22
C ASP A 146 5.42 36.59 -3.50
N THR A 147 4.20 36.72 -4.03
CA THR A 147 3.86 37.30 -5.35
C THR A 147 4.96 37.43 -6.41
N GLY A 148 4.76 36.81 -7.59
CA GLY A 148 5.22 37.42 -8.85
C GLY A 148 5.71 36.49 -9.98
N SER A 149 5.05 36.65 -11.12
CA SER A 149 5.63 36.70 -12.47
C SER A 149 5.71 35.44 -13.35
N PHE A 150 4.83 35.50 -14.35
CA PHE A 150 4.83 34.95 -15.70
C PHE A 150 6.15 35.08 -16.50
N PHE A 151 6.25 34.23 -17.54
CA PHE A 151 7.08 34.27 -18.77
C PHE A 151 8.54 33.74 -18.78
N ASN A 152 8.77 32.72 -19.63
CA ASN A 152 9.80 32.65 -20.70
C ASN A 152 9.58 31.31 -21.48
N GLN A 153 9.07 31.32 -22.72
CA GLN A 153 9.75 31.41 -24.04
C GLN A 153 10.89 30.41 -24.32
N GLU A 154 10.61 29.49 -25.27
CA GLU A 154 11.40 29.09 -26.47
C GLU A 154 12.87 28.64 -26.30
N THR A 155 13.34 27.46 -26.77
CA THR A 155 13.50 27.05 -28.18
C THR A 155 14.16 25.65 -28.29
N GLY A 156 13.98 24.99 -29.45
CA GLY A 156 14.98 24.10 -30.10
C GLY A 156 14.83 22.60 -29.80
N ASN A 157 14.72 21.69 -30.78
CA ASN A 157 14.97 21.70 -32.22
C ASN A 157 14.15 20.58 -32.89
#